data_AF-A0ABD5W4R6-F1
#
_entry.id   AF-A0ABD5W4R6-F1
#
_cell.length_a   1.000
_cell.length_b   1.000
_cell.length_c   1.000
_cell.angle_alpha   90.00
_cell.angle_beta   90.00
_cell.angle_gamma   90.00
#
_symmetry.space_group_name_H-M   'P 1'
#
loop_
_entity.id
_entity.type
_entity.pdbx_description
1 polymer ?
#
loop_
_entity_poly.entity_id
_entity_poly.type
_entity_poly.pdbx_seq_one_letter_code
_entity_poly.pdbx_strand_id
1 'polypeptide(L)'
;MQIKNPNDQDAIKNSVEAAGEDVLRELPGLTPGQAVVSGDAMNTPALIQVRQRRTPHGAGSRPVIEEWREAYDERQREPTQSESADFGEGDSTGVQSLD
;
A
#
# COMPACT_ATOMS: atom_id res chain seq x y z
N MET A 1 -6.34 16.20 8.97
CA MET A 1 -6.52 15.53 7.67
C MET A 1 -5.93 16.46 6.64
N GLN A 2 -4.92 16.01 5.89
CA GLN A 2 -4.26 16.84 4.90
C GLN A 2 -4.76 16.44 3.51
N ILE A 3 -5.37 17.38 2.78
CA ILE A 3 -5.90 17.14 1.44
C ILE A 3 -5.08 17.96 0.46
N LYS A 4 -4.19 17.31 -0.30
CA LYS A 4 -3.27 17.99 -1.22
C LYS A 4 -3.72 17.99 -2.68
N ASN A 5 -4.59 17.05 -3.05
CA ASN A 5 -5.02 16.88 -4.43
C ASN A 5 -6.01 17.99 -4.81
N PRO A 6 -5.73 18.79 -5.86
CA PRO A 6 -6.61 19.87 -6.28
C PRO A 6 -8.00 19.37 -6.69
N ASN A 7 -8.11 18.21 -7.33
CA ASN A 7 -9.41 17.65 -7.72
C ASN A 7 -10.29 17.34 -6.50
N ASP A 8 -9.67 16.86 -5.41
CA ASP A 8 -10.39 16.59 -4.16
C ASP A 8 -10.78 17.88 -3.44
N GLN A 9 -9.94 18.93 -3.52
CA GLN A 9 -10.27 20.26 -2.98
C GLN A 9 -11.44 20.90 -3.74
N ASP A 10 -11.46 20.80 -5.07
CA ASP A 10 -12.56 21.29 -5.91
C ASP A 10 -13.87 20.53 -5.68
N ALA A 11 -13.79 19.21 -5.49
CA ALA A 11 -14.96 18.40 -5.14
C ALA A 11 -15.56 18.84 -3.79
N ILE A 12 -14.72 19.13 -2.80
CA ILE A 12 -15.16 19.61 -1.48
C ILE A 12 -15.76 21.01 -1.60
N LYS A 13 -15.14 21.91 -2.37
CA LYS A 13 -15.65 23.27 -2.64
C LYS A 13 -17.08 23.27 -3.15
N ASN A 14 -17.36 22.42 -4.13
CA ASN A 14 -18.68 22.33 -4.74
C ASN A 14 -19.73 21.67 -3.84
N SER A 15 -19.29 20.94 -2.79
CA SER A 15 -20.17 20.15 -1.93
C SER A 15 -20.46 20.79 -0.57
N VAL A 16 -19.69 21.80 -0.17
CA VAL A 16 -19.83 22.41 1.16
C VAL A 16 -20.37 23.84 1.03
N GLU A 17 -21.69 23.98 1.22
CA GLU A 17 -22.38 25.28 1.17
C GLU A 17 -21.87 26.29 2.23
N ALA A 18 -21.33 25.79 3.36
CA ALA A 18 -20.94 26.60 4.52
C ALA A 18 -19.42 26.88 4.64
N ALA A 19 -18.57 26.25 3.83
CA ALA A 19 -17.13 26.46 3.86
C ALA A 19 -16.74 27.42 2.74
N GLY A 20 -16.49 28.68 3.09
CA GLY A 20 -16.04 29.69 2.13
C GLY A 20 -14.67 29.36 1.52
N GLU A 21 -14.33 30.08 0.44
CA GLU A 21 -13.07 29.95 -0.30
C GLU A 21 -11.82 30.03 0.61
N ASP A 22 -11.88 30.82 1.67
CA ASP A 22 -10.77 31.01 2.59
C ASP A 22 -10.45 29.74 3.39
N VAL A 23 -11.46 28.93 3.75
CA VAL A 23 -11.25 27.63 4.42
C VAL A 23 -10.54 26.64 3.48
N LEU A 24 -10.91 26.65 2.19
CA LEU A 24 -10.32 25.76 1.18
C LEU A 24 -8.83 26.07 0.97
N ARG A 25 -8.45 27.36 1.00
CA ARG A 25 -7.03 27.77 0.92
C ARG A 25 -6.19 27.26 2.10
N GLU A 26 -6.81 27.00 3.24
CA GLU A 26 -6.10 26.49 4.42
C GLU A 26 -5.95 24.96 4.43
N LEU A 27 -6.80 24.21 3.71
CA LEU A 27 -6.76 22.73 3.67
C LEU A 27 -5.39 22.12 3.31
N PRO A 28 -4.59 22.65 2.37
CA PRO A 28 -3.27 22.11 2.05
C PRO A 28 -2.26 22.22 3.21
N GLY A 29 -2.43 23.24 4.06
CA GLY A 29 -1.53 23.60 5.16
C GLY A 29 -1.79 22.85 6.47
N LEU A 30 -2.86 22.07 6.56
CA LEU A 30 -3.21 21.34 7.78
C LEU A 30 -2.16 20.27 8.12
N THR A 31 -1.67 20.32 9.36
CA THR A 31 -0.77 19.29 9.90
C THR A 31 -1.55 18.04 10.35
N PRO A 32 -0.90 16.86 10.46
CA PRO A 32 -1.55 15.68 11.02
C PRO A 32 -2.15 15.95 12.40
N GLY A 33 -3.43 15.60 12.56
CA GLY A 33 -4.20 15.92 13.77
C GLY A 33 -4.98 17.23 13.69
N GLN A 34 -4.74 18.13 12.74
CA GLN A 34 -5.60 19.31 12.55
C GLN A 34 -6.76 19.01 11.60
N ALA A 35 -7.91 19.65 11.80
CA ALA A 35 -9.08 19.54 10.93
C ALA A 35 -9.93 20.81 10.97
N VAL A 36 -10.67 21.09 9.89
CA VAL A 36 -11.74 22.09 9.89
C VAL A 36 -13.08 21.35 9.98
N VAL A 37 -13.94 21.78 10.89
CA VAL A 37 -15.30 21.25 11.05
C VAL A 37 -16.29 22.34 10.66
N SER A 38 -17.27 22.00 9.83
CA SER A 38 -18.29 22.90 9.29
C SER A 38 -19.60 22.11 9.05
N GLY A 39 -20.71 22.82 8.82
CA GLY A 39 -22.05 22.26 8.58
C GLY A 39 -22.90 22.18 9.86
N ASP A 40 -23.93 21.34 9.85
CA ASP A 40 -24.96 21.27 10.91
C ASP A 40 -24.44 21.02 12.33
N ALA A 41 -23.23 20.48 12.45
CA ALA A 41 -22.59 20.27 13.74
C ALA A 41 -22.19 21.59 14.43
N MET A 42 -22.06 22.70 13.70
CA MET A 42 -21.63 23.99 14.25
C MET A 42 -21.99 25.18 13.36
N ASN A 43 -22.46 26.27 13.98
CA ASN A 43 -22.90 27.50 13.29
C ASN A 43 -21.76 28.27 12.58
N THR A 44 -20.51 27.98 12.92
CA THR A 44 -19.34 28.66 12.34
C THR A 44 -18.23 27.64 12.12
N PRO A 45 -17.62 27.61 10.93
CA PRO A 45 -16.48 26.74 10.67
C PRO A 45 -15.36 26.98 11.69
N ALA A 46 -14.78 25.90 12.23
CA ALA A 46 -13.75 25.98 13.25
C ALA A 46 -12.56 25.08 12.92
N LEU A 47 -11.35 25.60 13.13
CA LEU A 47 -10.11 24.83 13.11
C LEU A 47 -9.93 24.14 14.47
N ILE A 48 -9.70 22.83 14.45
CA ILE A 48 -9.58 21.99 15.65
C ILE A 48 -8.30 21.15 15.64
N GLN A 49 -7.87 20.73 16.84
CA GLN A 49 -6.89 19.67 17.04
C GLN A 49 -7.62 18.38 17.46
N VAL A 50 -7.59 17.38 16.59
CA VAL A 50 -8.16 16.06 16.83
C VAL A 50 -7.31 15.34 17.87
N ARG A 51 -7.96 14.92 18.95
CA ARG A 51 -7.32 14.13 20.02
C ARG A 51 -6.81 12.78 19.50
N GLN A 52 -5.81 12.24 20.18
CA GLN A 52 -5.40 10.85 19.95
C GLN A 52 -6.50 9.86 20.40
N ARG A 53 -6.60 8.76 19.65
CA ARG A 53 -7.51 7.64 19.98
C ARG A 53 -6.93 6.85 21.15
N ARG A 54 -7.78 6.45 22.09
CA ARG A 54 -7.37 5.65 23.28
C ARG A 54 -7.30 4.16 22.97
N THR A 55 -8.02 3.71 21.95
CA THR A 55 -8.09 2.31 21.53
C THR A 55 -7.07 2.03 20.42
N PRO A 56 -6.51 0.81 20.38
CA PRO A 56 -5.54 0.42 19.36
C PRO A 56 -6.21 0.30 17.98
N HIS A 57 -5.52 0.72 16.93
CA HIS A 57 -5.98 0.56 15.56
C HIS A 57 -5.77 -0.90 15.13
N GLY A 58 -6.83 -1.58 14.71
CA GLY A 58 -6.78 -3.01 14.38
C GLY A 58 -6.16 -3.33 13.01
N ALA A 59 -6.08 -2.35 12.10
CA ALA A 59 -5.59 -2.56 10.74
C ALA A 59 -4.15 -2.04 10.60
N GLY A 60 -3.21 -2.76 11.19
CA GLY A 60 -1.78 -2.55 10.91
C GLY A 60 -1.42 -3.08 9.51
N SER A 61 -0.49 -2.42 8.83
CA SER A 61 0.11 -2.97 7.62
C SER A 61 0.89 -4.25 7.97
N ARG A 62 0.70 -5.31 7.18
CA ARG A 62 1.51 -6.52 7.30
C ARG A 62 2.94 -6.26 6.85
N PRO A 63 3.96 -6.89 7.46
CA PRO A 63 5.35 -6.79 7.02
C PRO A 63 5.59 -7.66 5.77
N VAL A 64 4.94 -7.30 4.66
CA VAL A 64 4.92 -8.12 3.43
C VAL A 64 6.32 -8.39 2.87
N ILE A 65 7.25 -7.45 3.03
CA ILE A 65 8.64 -7.60 2.56
C ILE A 65 9.36 -8.74 3.28
N GLU A 66 9.22 -8.79 4.60
CA GLU A 66 9.84 -9.82 5.44
C GLU A 66 9.18 -11.17 5.18
N GLU A 67 7.84 -11.21 5.16
CA GLU A 67 7.06 -12.41 4.84
C GLU A 67 7.44 -12.99 3.46
N TRP A 68 7.62 -12.14 2.45
CA TRP A 68 8.03 -12.58 1.10
C TRP A 68 9.45 -13.11 1.06
N ARG A 69 10.37 -12.46 1.78
CA ARG A 69 11.77 -12.91 1.85
C ARG A 69 11.87 -14.29 2.48
N GLU A 70 11.17 -14.50 3.60
CA GLU A 70 11.13 -15.79 4.29
C GLU A 70 10.57 -16.90 3.40
N ALA A 71 9.45 -16.64 2.72
CA ALA A 71 8.83 -17.57 1.79
C ALA A 71 9.75 -17.91 0.60
N TYR A 72 10.51 -16.93 0.11
CA TYR A 72 11.46 -17.13 -0.97
C TYR A 72 12.65 -17.99 -0.54
N ASP A 73 13.23 -17.71 0.64
CA ASP A 73 14.36 -18.46 1.18
C ASP A 73 13.98 -19.90 1.54
N GLU A 74 12.74 -20.14 1.98
CA GLU A 74 12.22 -21.49 2.22
C GLU A 74 12.12 -22.29 0.93
N ARG A 75 11.59 -21.69 -0.14
CA ARG A 75 11.49 -22.32 -1.46
C ARG A 75 12.85 -22.69 -2.07
N GLN A 76 13.91 -21.93 -1.79
CA GLN A 76 15.26 -22.27 -2.25
C GLN A 76 15.91 -23.40 -1.44
N ARG A 77 15.48 -23.61 -0.19
CA ARG A 77 16.00 -24.66 0.70
C ARG A 77 15.34 -26.01 0.45
N GLU A 78 14.14 -26.04 -0.10
CA GLU A 78 13.56 -27.27 -0.62
C GLU A 78 14.47 -27.76 -1.76
N PRO A 79 15.10 -28.95 -1.64
CA PRO A 79 15.84 -29.51 -2.75
C PRO A 79 14.83 -29.65 -3.88
N THR A 80 14.99 -28.86 -4.94
CA THR A 80 14.31 -29.10 -6.20
C THR A 80 14.55 -30.57 -6.51
N GLN A 81 13.54 -31.41 -6.34
CA GLN A 81 13.54 -32.73 -6.95
C GLN A 81 13.46 -32.46 -8.44
N SER A 82 14.60 -32.08 -9.03
CA SER A 82 14.79 -32.21 -10.45
C SER A 82 14.69 -33.70 -10.68
N GLU A 83 13.56 -34.16 -11.20
CA GLU A 83 13.54 -35.44 -11.90
C GLU A 83 14.75 -35.42 -12.83
N SER A 84 15.63 -36.39 -12.65
CA SER A 84 16.73 -36.61 -13.57
C SER A 84 16.10 -36.73 -14.95
N ALA A 85 16.54 -35.90 -15.90
CA ALA A 85 16.08 -36.03 -17.27
C ALA A 85 16.31 -37.48 -17.72
N ASP A 86 15.23 -38.15 -18.10
CA ASP A 86 15.26 -39.50 -18.66
C ASP A 86 15.89 -39.41 -20.05
N PHE A 87 17.22 -39.47 -20.09
CA PHE A 87 17.96 -39.73 -21.31
C PHE A 87 17.82 -41.21 -21.58
N GLY A 88 16.69 -41.59 -22.19
CA GLY A 88 16.30 -42.98 -22.43
C GLY A 88 17.47 -43.83 -22.92
N GLU A 89 17.47 -45.10 -22.48
CA GLU A 89 18.52 -46.11 -22.63
C GLU A 89 18.86 -46.38 -24.11
N GLY A 90 19.60 -45.45 -24.70
CA GLY A 90 20.11 -45.53 -26.05
C GLY A 90 21.41 -46.33 -26.03
N ASP A 91 21.35 -47.56 -26.54
CA ASP A 91 22.51 -48.42 -26.70
C ASP A 91 23.58 -47.67 -27.52
N SER A 92 24.70 -47.35 -26.88
CA SER A 92 25.81 -46.63 -27.53
C SER A 92 26.44 -47.58 -28.54
N THR A 93 26.16 -47.38 -29.83
CA THR A 93 26.95 -48.03 -30.88
C THR A 93 28.36 -47.44 -30.80
N GLY A 94 29.29 -48.21 -30.24
CA GLY A 94 30.68 -47.85 -30.07
C GLY A 94 31.33 -47.38 -31.37
N VAL A 95 32.33 -46.50 -31.21
CA VAL A 95 33.13 -45.92 -32.30
C VAL A 95 33.66 -47.02 -33.22
N GLN A 96 33.24 -47.00 -34.49
CA GLN A 96 33.83 -47.83 -35.52
C GLN A 96 35.21 -47.26 -35.86
N SER A 97 36.26 -48.02 -35.53
CA SER A 97 37.61 -47.77 -36.03
C SER A 97 37.67 -48.11 -37.53
N LEU A 98 37.97 -47.11 -38.36
CA LEU A 98 38.35 -47.31 -39.76
C LEU A 98 39.82 -47.76 -39.82
N ASP A 99 40.06 -48.95 -40.35
CA ASP A 99 41.36 -49.37 -40.90
C ASP A 99 41.58 -48.77 -42.30
#